data_AF-A0A7D7WGR7-F1
#
_entry.id   AF-A0A7D7WGR7-F1
#
_cell.length_a   1.000
_cell.length_b   1.000
_cell.length_c   1.000
_cell.angle_alpha   90.00
_cell.angle_beta   90.00
_cell.angle_gamma   90.00
#
_symmetry.space_group_name_H-M   'P 1'
#
loop_
_entity.id
_entity.type
_entity.pdbx_description
1 polymer ?
#
loop_
_entity_poly.entity_id
_entity_poly.type
_entity_poly.pdbx_seq_one_letter_code
_entity_poly.pdbx_strand_id
1 'polypeptide(L)'
;MNLDEILKQVPIDDIAERFGVSPDVARQAVQEGGATLLGGLAKNAETDEGSAAIEKALNRHGGFSGASKVDDVDQADGEKIVKHVFGDRQGEVTETLNKSEKTAGGIDFGKLLPILAPIIMGIIANMNKGKSGGAGGGLGDILGGLLGGGQGSSSGSAGGGLGDILGGLLGGGQGSSSGGGLGDILGGLLGGRK
;
A
#
# COMPACT_ATOMS: atom_id res chain seq x y z
N MET A 1 -6.63 0.97 10.35
CA MET A 1 -5.60 -0.08 10.40
C MET A 1 -4.38 0.47 9.69
N ASN A 2 -3.19 0.26 10.25
CA ASN A 2 -1.94 0.73 9.64
C ASN A 2 -1.34 -0.39 8.78
N LEU A 3 -0.60 -0.02 7.73
CA LEU A 3 0.17 -0.95 6.89
C LEU A 3 1.06 -1.87 7.75
N ASP A 4 1.49 -1.41 8.91
CA ASP A 4 2.26 -2.18 9.90
C ASP A 4 1.56 -3.46 10.39
N GLU A 5 0.23 -3.48 10.51
CA GLU A 5 -0.52 -4.69 10.91
C GLU A 5 -0.55 -5.72 9.78
N ILE A 6 -0.57 -5.26 8.52
CA ILE A 6 -0.45 -6.12 7.33
C ILE A 6 0.96 -6.71 7.27
N LEU A 7 1.98 -5.89 7.50
CA LEU A 7 3.38 -6.31 7.49
C LEU A 7 3.72 -7.33 8.59
N LYS A 8 3.04 -7.28 9.75
CA LYS A 8 3.21 -8.29 10.82
C LYS A 8 2.66 -9.68 10.47
N GLN A 9 1.73 -9.75 9.51
CA GLN A 9 1.15 -11.03 9.05
C GLN A 9 1.91 -11.62 7.85
N VAL A 10 2.85 -10.87 7.27
CA VAL A 10 3.73 -11.37 6.22
C VAL A 10 4.96 -12.01 6.89
N PRO A 11 5.31 -13.27 6.58
CA PRO A 11 6.52 -13.91 7.11
C PRO A 11 7.78 -13.33 6.42
N ILE A 12 8.19 -12.15 6.87
CA ILE A 12 9.36 -11.41 6.34
C ILE A 12 10.63 -12.27 6.39
N ASP A 13 10.83 -13.00 7.49
CA ASP A 13 12.04 -13.79 7.69
C ASP A 13 12.12 -14.94 6.68
N ASP A 14 11.01 -15.62 6.41
CA ASP A 14 10.94 -16.66 5.36
C ASP A 14 11.16 -16.08 3.96
N ILE A 15 10.66 -14.86 3.69
CA ILE A 15 10.94 -14.17 2.41
C ILE A 15 12.42 -13.85 2.32
N ALA A 16 13.04 -13.35 3.39
CA ALA A 16 14.46 -13.05 3.42
C ALA A 16 15.31 -14.31 3.15
N GLU A 17 14.99 -15.43 3.80
CA GLU A 17 15.66 -16.71 3.59
C GLU A 17 15.48 -17.25 2.17
N ARG A 18 14.25 -17.23 1.65
CA ARG A 18 13.93 -17.76 0.31
C ARG A 18 14.62 -16.99 -0.82
N PHE A 19 14.82 -15.68 -0.62
CA PHE A 19 15.48 -14.82 -1.60
C PHE A 19 16.97 -14.58 -1.29
N GLY A 20 17.48 -15.09 -0.17
CA GLY A 20 18.89 -14.95 0.22
C GLY A 20 19.30 -13.50 0.50
N VAL A 21 18.38 -12.68 1.02
CA VAL A 21 18.61 -11.26 1.32
C VAL A 21 18.48 -10.99 2.82
N SER A 22 18.83 -9.77 3.26
CA SER A 22 18.58 -9.37 4.65
C SER A 22 17.09 -9.15 4.92
N PRO A 23 16.63 -9.33 6.18
CA PRO A 23 15.26 -9.03 6.58
C PRO A 23 14.84 -7.59 6.24
N ASP A 24 15.76 -6.63 6.31
CA ASP A 24 15.48 -5.22 5.96
C ASP A 24 15.18 -5.04 4.47
N VAL A 25 15.93 -5.72 3.59
CA VAL A 25 15.68 -5.72 2.14
C VAL A 25 14.36 -6.42 1.83
N ALA A 26 14.07 -7.55 2.51
CA ALA A 26 12.79 -8.23 2.38
C ALA A 26 11.61 -7.35 2.82
N ARG A 27 11.72 -6.62 3.94
CA ARG A 27 10.71 -5.66 4.40
C ARG A 27 10.46 -4.57 3.36
N GLN A 28 11.52 -3.97 2.83
CA GLN A 28 11.39 -2.93 1.80
C GLN A 28 10.71 -3.47 0.54
N ALA A 29 11.09 -4.65 0.08
CA ALA A 29 10.47 -5.27 -1.09
C ALA A 29 8.99 -5.63 -0.86
N VAL A 30 8.64 -6.10 0.34
CA VAL A 30 7.26 -6.38 0.74
C VAL A 30 6.44 -5.08 0.79
N GLN A 31 7.01 -3.99 1.27
CA GLN A 31 6.35 -2.68 1.30
C GLN A 31 6.08 -2.15 -0.11
N GLU A 32 7.09 -2.11 -0.97
CA GLU A 32 6.97 -1.61 -2.35
C GLU A 32 6.09 -2.53 -3.21
N GLY A 33 6.28 -3.85 -3.11
CA GLY A 33 5.46 -4.85 -3.80
C GLY A 33 4.01 -4.86 -3.32
N GLY A 34 3.80 -4.72 -2.01
CA GLY A 34 2.48 -4.63 -1.39
C GLY A 34 1.72 -3.37 -1.79
N ALA A 35 2.39 -2.20 -1.77
CA ALA A 35 1.81 -0.95 -2.25
C ALA A 35 1.44 -1.03 -3.73
N THR A 36 2.28 -1.65 -4.55
CA THR A 36 2.03 -1.82 -5.97
C THR A 36 0.86 -2.75 -6.25
N LEU A 37 0.77 -3.89 -5.54
CA LEU A 37 -0.38 -4.81 -5.61
C LEU A 37 -1.66 -4.12 -5.18
N LEU A 38 -1.61 -3.35 -4.10
CA LEU A 38 -2.76 -2.61 -3.61
C LEU A 38 -3.22 -1.54 -4.61
N GLY A 39 -2.29 -0.80 -5.22
CA GLY A 39 -2.60 0.18 -6.26
C GLY A 39 -3.22 -0.47 -7.51
N GLY A 40 -2.71 -1.63 -7.92
CA GLY A 40 -3.30 -2.40 -9.02
C GLY A 40 -4.70 -2.91 -8.69
N LEU A 41 -4.91 -3.43 -7.49
CA LEU A 41 -6.23 -3.86 -7.01
C LEU A 41 -7.21 -2.71 -6.93
N ALA A 42 -6.79 -1.56 -6.38
CA ALA A 42 -7.60 -0.36 -6.30
C ALA A 42 -8.05 0.08 -7.69
N LYS A 43 -7.14 0.11 -8.67
CA LYS A 43 -7.44 0.47 -10.06
C LYS A 43 -8.43 -0.49 -10.74
N ASN A 44 -8.36 -1.79 -10.44
CA ASN A 44 -9.35 -2.73 -10.94
C ASN A 44 -10.69 -2.60 -10.22
N ALA A 45 -10.69 -2.25 -8.94
CA ALA A 45 -11.91 -2.01 -8.18
C ALA A 45 -12.64 -0.71 -8.59
N GLU A 46 -12.03 0.16 -9.41
CA GLU A 46 -12.69 1.34 -9.98
C GLU A 46 -13.79 0.97 -11.00
N THR A 47 -13.76 -0.24 -11.56
CA THR A 47 -14.79 -0.73 -12.49
C THR A 47 -15.67 -1.78 -11.83
N ASP A 48 -16.94 -1.85 -12.27
CA ASP A 48 -17.91 -2.84 -11.79
C ASP A 48 -17.44 -4.26 -12.10
N GLU A 49 -16.82 -4.49 -13.26
CA GLU A 49 -16.29 -5.80 -13.63
C GLU A 49 -15.09 -6.22 -12.79
N GLY A 50 -14.16 -5.29 -12.53
CA GLY A 50 -12.95 -5.58 -11.78
C GLY A 50 -13.22 -5.75 -10.28
N SER A 51 -14.12 -4.95 -9.70
CA SER A 51 -14.60 -5.15 -8.34
C SER A 51 -15.28 -6.51 -8.15
N ALA A 52 -16.20 -6.90 -9.06
CA ALA A 52 -16.85 -8.21 -9.02
C ALA A 52 -15.85 -9.38 -9.18
N ALA A 53 -14.84 -9.21 -10.03
CA ALA A 53 -13.78 -10.20 -10.20
C ALA A 53 -12.93 -10.36 -8.93
N ILE A 54 -12.59 -9.26 -8.27
CA ILE A 54 -11.88 -9.30 -7.00
C ILE A 54 -12.76 -9.91 -5.91
N GLU A 55 -14.03 -9.55 -5.80
CA GLU A 55 -14.96 -10.19 -4.84
C GLU A 55 -15.07 -11.70 -5.04
N LYS A 56 -15.10 -12.15 -6.29
CA LYS A 56 -15.10 -13.59 -6.61
C LYS A 56 -13.79 -14.25 -6.20
N ALA A 57 -12.66 -13.59 -6.40
CA ALA A 57 -11.36 -14.05 -5.92
C ALA A 57 -11.34 -14.08 -4.37
N LEU A 58 -11.82 -13.04 -3.70
CA LEU A 58 -11.90 -12.98 -2.24
C LEU A 58 -12.83 -14.03 -1.65
N ASN A 59 -13.90 -14.43 -2.34
CA ASN A 59 -14.75 -15.53 -1.90
C ASN A 59 -14.10 -16.90 -2.11
N ARG A 60 -13.34 -17.06 -3.20
CA ARG A 60 -12.66 -18.33 -3.54
C ARG A 60 -11.40 -18.56 -2.72
N HIS A 61 -10.69 -17.49 -2.40
CA HIS A 61 -9.44 -17.45 -1.62
C HIS A 61 -9.69 -16.94 -0.18
N GLY A 62 -10.96 -16.74 0.18
CA GLY A 62 -11.41 -16.27 1.48
C GLY A 62 -11.36 -17.39 2.51
N GLY A 63 -10.18 -17.63 3.05
CA GLY A 63 -9.94 -18.62 4.10
C GLY A 63 -8.50 -18.64 4.58
N PHE A 64 -7.66 -17.73 4.09
CA PHE A 64 -6.28 -17.63 4.49
C PHE A 64 -6.22 -17.09 5.92
N SER A 65 -5.97 -17.96 6.88
CA SER A 65 -5.85 -17.62 8.31
C SER A 65 -4.49 -17.01 8.67
N GLY A 66 -3.74 -16.53 7.67
CA GLY A 66 -2.31 -16.24 7.75
C GLY A 66 -1.49 -17.44 7.27
N ALA A 67 -0.61 -17.24 6.30
CA ALA A 67 0.45 -18.19 6.02
C ALA A 67 1.37 -18.16 7.22
N SER A 68 1.53 -19.29 7.89
CA SER A 68 2.60 -19.41 8.87
C SER A 68 3.94 -19.51 8.15
N LYS A 69 3.95 -19.94 6.88
CA LYS A 69 5.14 -20.06 6.03
C LYS A 69 4.90 -19.65 4.58
N VAL A 70 5.94 -19.14 3.92
CA VAL A 70 5.93 -18.85 2.48
C VAL A 70 5.57 -20.08 1.62
N ASP A 71 5.84 -21.30 2.10
CA ASP A 71 5.50 -22.55 1.40
C ASP A 71 4.01 -22.93 1.47
N ASP A 72 3.25 -22.35 2.39
CA ASP A 72 1.79 -22.54 2.47
C ASP A 72 1.06 -21.77 1.36
N VAL A 73 1.81 -20.98 0.59
CA VAL A 73 1.30 -20.12 -0.47
C VAL A 73 1.31 -20.86 -1.80
N ASP A 74 0.13 -20.99 -2.42
CA ASP A 74 0.03 -21.48 -3.80
C ASP A 74 0.59 -20.42 -4.76
N GLN A 75 1.82 -20.63 -5.20
CA GLN A 75 2.50 -19.73 -6.13
C GLN A 75 1.81 -19.66 -7.49
N ALA A 76 1.25 -20.78 -7.99
CA ALA A 76 0.57 -20.81 -9.28
C ALA A 76 -0.76 -20.04 -9.23
N ASP A 77 -1.40 -20.04 -8.07
CA ASP A 77 -2.55 -19.20 -7.80
C ASP A 77 -2.14 -17.71 -7.67
N GLY A 78 -1.05 -17.44 -6.96
CA GLY A 78 -0.46 -16.12 -6.86
C GLY A 78 -0.15 -15.48 -8.21
N GLU A 79 0.43 -16.24 -9.15
CA GLU A 79 0.69 -15.78 -10.51
C GLU A 79 -0.60 -15.37 -11.24
N LYS A 80 -1.70 -16.10 -11.04
CA LYS A 80 -3.01 -15.74 -11.62
C LYS A 80 -3.55 -14.46 -11.01
N ILE A 81 -3.40 -14.28 -9.70
CA ILE A 81 -3.82 -13.05 -9.01
C ILE A 81 -3.03 -11.87 -9.55
N VAL A 82 -1.69 -11.95 -9.60
CA VAL A 82 -0.82 -10.90 -10.14
C VAL A 82 -1.20 -10.56 -11.58
N LYS A 83 -1.45 -11.59 -12.42
CA LYS A 83 -1.90 -11.41 -13.80
C LYS A 83 -3.26 -10.72 -13.88
N HIS A 84 -4.18 -11.03 -12.98
CA HIS A 84 -5.48 -10.36 -12.93
C HIS A 84 -5.36 -8.90 -12.48
N VAL A 85 -4.45 -8.64 -11.53
CA VAL A 85 -4.21 -7.30 -10.97
C VAL A 85 -3.54 -6.38 -11.98
N PHE A 86 -2.49 -6.83 -12.65
CA PHE A 86 -1.71 -5.97 -13.53
C PHE A 86 -2.01 -6.17 -15.01
N GLY A 87 -2.69 -7.25 -15.39
CA GLY A 87 -2.96 -7.60 -16.78
C GLY A 87 -1.68 -7.66 -17.59
N ASP A 88 -1.69 -7.00 -18.74
CA ASP A 88 -0.54 -6.93 -19.65
C ASP A 88 0.63 -6.11 -19.07
N ARG A 89 0.38 -5.26 -18.05
CA ARG A 89 1.40 -4.44 -17.40
C ARG A 89 2.22 -5.18 -16.36
N GLN A 90 1.93 -6.45 -16.07
CA GLN A 90 2.69 -7.23 -15.09
C GLN A 90 4.21 -7.21 -15.38
N GLY A 91 4.60 -7.34 -16.65
CA GLY A 91 6.00 -7.27 -17.07
C GLY A 91 6.62 -5.90 -16.80
N GLU A 92 5.93 -4.82 -17.14
CA GLU A 92 6.40 -3.45 -16.93
C GLU A 92 6.52 -3.12 -15.43
N VAL A 93 5.55 -3.56 -14.62
CA VAL A 93 5.54 -3.36 -13.16
C VAL A 93 6.70 -4.11 -12.51
N THR A 94 6.89 -5.39 -12.85
CA THR A 94 7.99 -6.19 -12.32
C THR A 94 9.35 -5.62 -12.74
N GLU A 95 9.49 -5.19 -13.98
CA GLU A 95 10.73 -4.59 -14.47
C GLU A 95 11.02 -3.24 -13.79
N THR A 96 10.00 -2.40 -13.60
CA THR A 96 10.13 -1.11 -12.89
C THR A 96 10.52 -1.31 -11.43
N LEU A 97 9.91 -2.26 -10.73
CA LEU A 97 10.25 -2.60 -9.35
C LEU A 97 11.64 -3.23 -9.23
N ASN A 98 12.04 -4.08 -10.19
CA ASN A 98 13.38 -4.66 -10.23
C ASN A 98 14.46 -3.59 -10.49
N LYS A 99 14.14 -2.52 -11.25
CA LYS A 99 15.07 -1.42 -11.56
C LYS A 99 15.11 -0.31 -10.49
N SER A 100 14.14 -0.29 -9.57
CA SER A 100 14.07 0.72 -8.52
C SER A 100 15.27 0.61 -7.58
N GLU A 101 15.93 1.74 -7.31
CA GLU A 101 17.10 1.79 -6.41
C GLU A 101 16.76 1.35 -4.97
N LYS A 102 15.49 1.49 -4.56
CA LYS A 102 15.00 1.07 -3.25
C LYS A 102 14.97 -0.45 -3.06
N THR A 103 14.97 -1.19 -4.15
CA THR A 103 14.77 -2.65 -4.19
C THR A 103 15.85 -3.35 -5.00
N ALA A 104 16.85 -2.59 -5.46
CA ALA A 104 18.09 -3.05 -6.09
C ALA A 104 18.92 -4.02 -5.21
N GLY A 105 18.47 -4.31 -3.98
CA GLY A 105 19.05 -5.27 -3.05
C GLY A 105 18.86 -6.75 -3.39
N GLY A 106 18.33 -7.10 -4.58
CA GLY A 106 18.43 -8.46 -5.14
C GLY A 106 17.17 -9.33 -5.08
N ILE A 107 16.00 -8.76 -4.76
CA ILE A 107 14.73 -9.50 -4.85
C ILE A 107 14.12 -9.35 -6.26
N ASP A 108 13.81 -10.49 -6.89
CA ASP A 108 13.05 -10.53 -8.14
C ASP A 108 11.54 -10.39 -7.85
N PHE A 109 10.97 -9.24 -8.23
CA PHE A 109 9.53 -8.99 -8.09
C PHE A 109 8.66 -9.93 -8.92
N GLY A 110 9.19 -10.53 -9.99
CA GLY A 110 8.50 -11.57 -10.74
C GLY A 110 8.19 -12.81 -9.91
N LYS A 111 9.00 -13.08 -8.88
CA LYS A 111 8.82 -14.20 -7.94
C LYS A 111 8.21 -13.78 -6.62
N LEU A 112 8.49 -12.55 -6.17
CA LEU A 112 7.94 -12.01 -4.93
C LEU A 112 6.44 -11.72 -5.07
N LEU A 113 6.01 -11.07 -6.15
CA LEU A 113 4.60 -10.67 -6.31
C LEU A 113 3.63 -11.85 -6.25
N PRO A 114 3.90 -13.01 -6.89
CA PRO A 114 3.06 -14.19 -6.74
C PRO A 114 2.97 -14.72 -5.30
N ILE A 115 4.02 -14.55 -4.49
CA ILE A 115 3.99 -14.96 -3.08
C ILE A 115 3.16 -13.96 -2.26
N LEU A 116 3.31 -12.66 -2.53
CA LEU A 116 2.63 -11.59 -1.79
C LEU A 116 1.13 -11.49 -2.13
N ALA A 117 0.76 -11.71 -3.38
CA ALA A 117 -0.60 -11.56 -3.86
C ALA A 117 -1.66 -12.35 -3.05
N PRO A 118 -1.52 -13.67 -2.83
CA PRO A 118 -2.47 -14.45 -2.03
C PRO A 118 -2.45 -14.06 -0.54
N ILE A 119 -1.31 -13.63 0.00
CA ILE A 119 -1.23 -13.13 1.38
C ILE A 119 -2.08 -11.87 1.55
N ILE A 120 -1.87 -10.88 0.68
CA ILE A 120 -2.62 -9.61 0.69
C ILE A 120 -4.11 -9.86 0.44
N MET A 121 -4.45 -10.72 -0.53
CA MET A 121 -5.84 -11.11 -0.78
C MET A 121 -6.49 -11.79 0.42
N GLY A 122 -5.76 -12.67 1.11
CA GLY A 122 -6.22 -13.31 2.35
C GLY A 122 -6.56 -12.29 3.44
N ILE A 123 -5.70 -11.30 3.63
CA ILE A 123 -5.90 -10.22 4.59
C ILE A 123 -7.13 -9.37 4.21
N ILE A 124 -7.26 -9.00 2.93
CA ILE A 124 -8.44 -8.27 2.42
C ILE A 124 -9.72 -9.09 2.57
N ALA A 125 -9.68 -10.39 2.30
CA ALA A 125 -10.83 -11.27 2.45
C ALA A 125 -11.26 -11.37 3.91
N ASN A 126 -10.32 -11.46 4.85
CA ASN A 126 -10.61 -11.45 6.28
C ASN A 126 -11.20 -10.10 6.73
N MET A 127 -10.70 -8.98 6.20
CA MET A 127 -11.27 -7.66 6.46
C MET A 127 -12.70 -7.53 5.90
N ASN A 128 -12.94 -8.03 4.70
CA ASN A 128 -14.26 -8.02 4.06
C ASN A 128 -15.26 -8.90 4.84
N LYS A 129 -14.85 -10.10 5.24
CA LYS A 129 -15.65 -10.99 6.11
C LYS A 129 -15.95 -10.37 7.47
N GLY A 130 -14.98 -9.69 8.08
CA GLY A 130 -15.15 -9.00 9.37
C GLY A 130 -16.09 -7.79 9.30
N LYS A 131 -16.17 -7.10 8.15
CA LYS A 131 -17.08 -5.97 7.92
C LYS A 131 -18.47 -6.36 7.42
N SER A 132 -18.64 -7.56 6.86
CA SER A 132 -19.94 -8.08 6.41
C SER A 132 -21.00 -8.24 7.52
N GLY A 133 -20.64 -8.04 8.80
CA GLY A 133 -21.56 -8.03 9.94
C GLY A 133 -22.29 -6.71 10.21
N GLY A 134 -21.95 -5.61 9.52
CA GLY A 134 -22.63 -4.33 9.70
C GLY A 134 -22.06 -3.22 8.81
N ALA A 135 -22.93 -2.65 7.96
CA ALA A 135 -22.70 -1.55 7.03
C ALA A 135 -21.87 -1.90 5.77
N GLY A 136 -22.56 -1.88 4.62
CA GLY A 136 -22.01 -2.11 3.29
C GLY A 136 -21.09 -0.99 2.82
N GLY A 137 -19.80 -1.12 3.13
CA GLY A 137 -18.72 -0.47 2.39
C GLY A 137 -18.12 -1.47 1.42
N GLY A 138 -18.12 -1.14 0.12
CA GLY A 138 -17.60 -2.02 -0.92
C GLY A 138 -16.09 -2.18 -0.84
N LEU A 139 -15.53 -3.04 -1.69
CA LEU A 139 -14.09 -3.22 -1.80
C LEU A 139 -13.36 -1.89 -2.08
N GLY A 140 -13.97 -1.02 -2.89
CA GLY A 140 -13.46 0.32 -3.19
C GLY A 140 -13.30 1.19 -1.93
N ASP A 141 -14.20 1.09 -0.95
CA ASP A 141 -14.10 1.82 0.32
C ASP A 141 -12.99 1.25 1.22
N ILE A 142 -12.79 -0.06 1.19
CA ILE A 142 -11.73 -0.73 1.95
C ILE A 142 -10.36 -0.36 1.38
N LEU A 143 -10.20 -0.46 0.06
CA LEU A 143 -8.96 -0.13 -0.63
C LEU A 143 -8.71 1.38 -0.61
N GLY A 144 -9.74 2.19 -0.80
CA GLY A 144 -9.69 3.65 -0.71
C GLY A 144 -9.38 4.14 0.70
N GLY A 145 -9.91 3.50 1.75
CA GLY A 145 -9.54 3.80 3.13
C GLY A 145 -8.11 3.38 3.49
N LEU A 146 -7.54 2.37 2.81
CA LEU A 146 -6.17 1.90 3.02
C LEU A 146 -5.15 2.73 2.23
N LEU A 147 -5.46 3.09 0.99
CA LEU A 147 -4.61 3.87 0.09
C LEU A 147 -4.74 5.38 0.33
N GLY A 148 -5.93 5.83 0.70
CA GLY A 148 -6.31 7.23 0.88
C GLY A 148 -6.78 7.55 2.30
N GLY A 149 -6.35 6.77 3.30
CA GLY A 149 -6.63 6.98 4.72
C GLY A 149 -6.17 8.35 5.21
N GLY A 150 -6.98 9.36 4.92
CA GLY A 150 -6.72 10.77 5.16
C GLY A 150 -7.85 11.69 4.65
N GLN A 151 -9.13 11.31 4.68
CA GLN A 151 -10.23 12.30 4.65
C GLN A 151 -11.59 11.72 5.11
N GLY A 152 -12.03 12.11 6.32
CA GLY A 152 -13.44 12.12 6.81
C GLY A 152 -13.94 10.81 7.44
N SER A 153 -14.40 10.72 8.69
CA SER A 153 -14.79 11.71 9.69
C SER A 153 -14.73 11.10 11.11
N SER A 154 -14.50 11.99 12.09
CA SER A 154 -14.83 11.88 13.52
C SER A 154 -13.77 11.28 14.49
N SER A 155 -13.08 12.24 15.14
CA SER A 155 -12.76 12.28 16.57
C SER A 155 -11.82 11.25 17.18
N GLY A 156 -10.62 11.74 17.55
CA GLY A 156 -9.90 11.27 18.73
C GLY A 156 -8.56 10.59 18.45
N SER A 157 -7.50 11.38 18.57
CA SER A 157 -6.17 10.99 19.08
C SER A 157 -5.39 9.82 18.44
N ALA A 158 -4.21 10.21 17.94
CA ALA A 158 -2.94 9.47 17.94
C ALA A 158 -2.67 8.46 16.80
N GLY A 159 -1.61 8.77 16.04
CA GLY A 159 -0.80 7.80 15.31
C GLY A 159 -0.73 8.07 13.82
N GLY A 160 0.39 8.68 13.38
CA GLY A 160 0.62 9.13 12.00
C GLY A 160 0.39 8.06 10.95
N GLY A 161 -0.39 8.43 9.93
CA GLY A 161 -0.65 7.62 8.75
C GLY A 161 0.18 8.08 7.57
N LEU A 162 0.38 7.17 6.61
CA LEU A 162 1.11 7.37 5.35
C LEU A 162 0.55 8.51 4.48
N GLY A 163 -0.67 8.99 4.76
CA GLY A 163 -1.25 10.19 4.16
C GLY A 163 -0.50 11.49 4.47
N ASP A 164 0.13 11.60 5.65
CA ASP A 164 0.97 12.76 5.99
C ASP A 164 2.30 12.75 5.20
N ILE A 165 2.83 11.56 4.90
CA ILE A 165 4.10 11.40 4.17
C ILE A 165 3.88 11.62 2.66
N LEU A 166 2.76 11.15 2.11
CA LEU A 166 2.42 11.35 0.70
C LEU A 166 1.81 12.74 0.44
N GLY A 167 1.04 13.29 1.38
CA GLY A 167 0.56 14.68 1.33
C GLY A 167 1.69 15.69 1.45
N GLY A 168 2.72 15.39 2.27
CA GLY A 168 3.92 16.21 2.39
C GLY A 168 4.86 16.13 1.17
N LEU A 169 4.82 15.04 0.40
CA LEU A 169 5.73 14.83 -0.74
C LEU A 169 5.10 15.14 -2.10
N LEU A 170 3.79 14.99 -2.25
CA LEU A 170 3.06 15.27 -3.51
C LEU A 170 2.40 16.66 -3.51
N GLY A 171 2.24 17.30 -2.34
CA GLY A 171 1.64 18.62 -2.15
C GLY A 171 2.65 19.77 -2.16
N GLY A 172 3.71 19.68 -2.98
CA GLY A 172 4.66 20.77 -3.17
C GLY A 172 4.13 21.81 -4.16
N GLY A 173 3.24 22.70 -3.72
CA GLY A 173 2.84 23.83 -4.55
C GLY A 173 1.72 24.70 -3.99
N GLN A 174 2.12 25.83 -3.42
CA GLN A 174 1.37 27.10 -3.40
C GLN A 174 0.35 27.33 -2.26
N GLY A 175 0.71 28.21 -1.33
CA GLY A 175 -0.29 28.86 -0.47
C GLY A 175 0.19 29.36 0.87
N SER A 176 1.19 30.24 0.86
CA SER A 176 1.59 31.05 2.01
C SER A 176 0.38 31.72 2.70
N SER A 177 0.04 31.31 3.92
CA SER A 177 -0.57 32.20 4.92
C SER A 177 -0.50 31.59 6.33
N SER A 178 0.71 31.48 6.88
CA SER A 178 0.89 31.48 8.32
C SER A 178 1.85 32.62 8.64
N GLY A 179 1.31 33.62 9.31
CA GLY A 179 1.99 34.85 9.66
C GLY A 179 3.20 34.62 10.55
N GLY A 180 4.13 35.57 10.46
CA GLY A 180 5.23 35.69 11.39
C GLY A 180 6.57 35.87 10.69
N GLY A 181 7.02 37.12 10.66
CA GLY A 181 8.45 37.37 10.83
C GLY A 181 9.29 37.65 9.60
N LEU A 182 8.81 38.44 8.62
CA LEU A 182 9.69 39.18 7.70
C LEU A 182 9.17 40.59 7.32
N GLY A 183 7.91 40.90 7.60
CA GLY A 183 7.32 42.24 7.37
C GLY A 183 7.75 43.31 8.38
N ASP A 184 8.05 42.94 9.62
CA ASP A 184 8.46 43.88 10.67
C ASP A 184 9.91 44.36 10.56
N ILE A 185 10.77 43.61 9.87
CA ILE A 185 12.20 43.97 9.74
C ILE A 185 12.40 45.00 8.61
N LEU A 186 11.51 45.03 7.62
CA LEU A 186 11.55 46.01 6.54
C LEU A 186 10.80 47.32 6.88
N GLY A 187 9.94 47.31 7.90
CA GLY A 187 9.27 48.52 8.42
C GLY A 187 10.12 49.33 9.41
N GLY A 188 11.11 48.72 10.07
CA GLY A 188 11.91 49.36 11.13
C GLY A 188 13.15 50.12 10.67
N LEU A 189 13.61 49.97 9.42
CA LEU A 189 14.89 50.51 8.95
C LEU A 189 14.78 51.72 8.01
N LEU A 190 13.57 52.06 7.51
CA LEU A 190 13.39 53.18 6.56
C LEU A 190 12.63 54.39 7.16
N GLY A 191 12.17 54.29 8.41
CA GLY A 191 11.49 55.40 9.12
C GLY A 191 12.41 56.34 9.90
N GLY A 192 13.68 56.44 9.53
CA GLY A 192 14.69 57.18 10.27
C GLY A 192 15.23 58.40 9.53
N ARG A 193 14.76 59.59 9.96
CA ARG A 193 15.53 60.84 10.06
C ARG A 193 15.43 61.83 8.88
N LYS A 194 14.75 62.95 9.19
CA LYS A 194 14.75 64.29 8.57
C LYS A 194 13.87 64.53 7.34
#